data_AF-A0A4R5EVS8-F1
#
_entry.id   AF-A0A4R5EVS8-F1
#
_cell.length_a   1.000
_cell.length_b   1.000
_cell.length_c   1.000
_cell.angle_alpha   90.00
_cell.angle_beta   90.00
_cell.angle_gamma   90.00
#
_symmetry.space_group_name_H-M   'P 1'
#
loop_
_entity.id
_entity.type
_entity.pdbx_description
1 polymer ?
#
loop_
_entity_poly.entity_id
_entity_poly.type
_entity_poly.pdbx_seq_one_letter_code
_entity_poly.pdbx_strand_id
1 'polypeptide(L)'
;MPATLHGEMKNWNKEGSYVVSFKGAPIDRIDKAFRAAVVRAGLKNVTPHTLKHTAVTWAFKHGMTLEDATAYFATSREILENVYRSYSPDALKNAANIMDWKI
;
A
#
# COMPACT_ATOMS: atom_id res chain seq x y z
N MET A 1 6.47 -5.21 -8.39
CA MET A 1 6.32 -3.74 -8.22
C MET A 1 5.27 -3.24 -9.20
N PRO A 2 4.40 -2.29 -8.83
CA PRO A 2 3.41 -1.72 -9.75
C PRO A 2 4.06 -1.04 -10.96
N ALA A 3 3.50 -1.24 -12.17
CA ALA A 3 4.07 -0.71 -13.41
C ALA A 3 4.16 0.83 -13.43
N THR A 4 3.16 1.51 -12.86
CA THR A 4 3.13 2.98 -12.77
C THR A 4 4.30 3.50 -11.94
N LEU A 5 4.55 2.91 -10.77
CA LEU A 5 5.68 3.32 -9.91
C LEU A 5 7.01 3.10 -10.64
N HIS A 6 7.16 1.96 -11.30
CA HIS A 6 8.36 1.69 -12.09
C HIS A 6 8.54 2.69 -13.25
N GLY A 7 7.45 3.10 -13.91
CA GLY A 7 7.46 4.14 -14.93
C GLY A 7 7.95 5.49 -14.39
N GLU A 8 7.41 5.92 -13.25
CA GLU A 8 7.83 7.16 -12.57
C GLU A 8 9.31 7.11 -12.16
N MET A 9 9.76 5.99 -11.60
CA MET A 9 11.15 5.81 -11.16
C MET A 9 12.17 5.96 -12.28
N LYS A 10 11.80 5.71 -13.54
CA LYS A 10 12.71 5.91 -14.69
C LYS A 10 13.06 7.38 -14.92
N ASN A 11 12.20 8.30 -14.48
CA ASN A 11 12.39 9.74 -14.65
C ASN A 11 13.13 10.38 -13.46
N TRP A 12 13.45 9.60 -12.42
CA TRP A 12 14.12 10.14 -11.24
C TRP A 12 15.58 10.44 -11.56
N ASN A 13 16.06 11.59 -11.09
CA ASN A 13 17.47 11.92 -11.19
C ASN A 13 18.29 10.92 -10.37
N LYS A 14 19.26 10.28 -11.03
CA LYS A 14 20.12 9.30 -10.37
C LYS A 14 21.30 10.01 -9.71
N GLU A 15 21.20 10.19 -8.40
CA GLU A 15 22.30 10.71 -7.58
C GLU A 15 22.90 9.60 -6.71
N GLY A 16 24.13 9.17 -7.02
CA GLY A 16 24.82 8.13 -6.26
C GLY A 16 24.32 6.69 -6.51
N SER A 17 24.52 5.82 -5.52
CA SER A 17 24.31 4.36 -5.65
C SER A 17 23.04 3.83 -4.97
N TYR A 18 22.25 4.70 -4.33
CA TYR A 18 21.03 4.32 -3.60
C TYR A 18 19.77 4.63 -4.41
N VAL A 19 18.71 3.85 -4.21
CA VAL A 19 17.43 4.05 -4.92
C VAL A 19 16.80 5.41 -4.60
N VAL A 20 16.91 5.85 -3.35
CA VAL A 20 16.49 7.17 -2.90
C VAL A 20 17.67 7.79 -2.14
N SER A 21 18.11 8.96 -2.59
CA SER A 21 19.30 9.64 -2.06
C SER A 21 19.09 11.15 -2.02
N PHE A 22 19.94 11.83 -1.25
CA PHE A 22 20.05 13.29 -1.25
C PHE A 22 21.53 13.67 -1.15
N LYS A 23 22.03 14.45 -2.12
CA LYS A 23 23.45 14.83 -2.21
C LYS A 23 24.40 13.61 -2.20
N GLY A 24 24.00 12.54 -2.89
CA GLY A 24 24.76 11.29 -2.98
C GLY A 24 24.74 10.39 -1.74
N ALA A 25 24.11 10.82 -0.64
CA ALA A 25 23.97 10.02 0.58
C ALA A 25 22.59 9.34 0.65
N PRO A 26 22.46 8.17 1.31
CA PRO A 26 21.16 7.53 1.52
C PRO A 26 20.27 8.38 2.44
N ILE A 27 18.95 8.20 2.33
CA ILE A 27 18.00 8.82 3.25
C ILE A 27 17.66 7.83 4.37
N ASP A 28 18.12 8.11 5.58
CA ASP A 28 17.82 7.27 6.76
C ASP A 28 16.43 7.54 7.34
N ARG A 29 15.94 8.78 7.22
CA ARG A 29 14.68 9.23 7.84
C ARG A 29 13.89 10.14 6.93
N ILE A 30 12.62 9.77 6.71
CA ILE A 30 11.69 10.51 5.83
C ILE A 30 10.72 11.43 6.58
N ASP A 31 10.67 11.38 7.91
CA ASP A 31 9.59 11.95 8.71
C ASP A 31 9.46 13.48 8.58
N LYS A 32 10.59 14.18 8.46
CA LYS A 32 10.60 15.64 8.29
C LYS A 32 10.04 16.05 6.92
N ALA A 33 10.52 15.42 5.86
CA ALA A 33 10.07 15.70 4.50
C ALA A 33 8.60 15.34 4.32
N PHE A 34 8.17 14.22 4.89
CA PHE A 34 6.77 13.78 4.85
C PHE A 34 5.84 14.75 5.59
N ARG A 35 6.18 15.18 6.80
CA ARG A 35 5.39 16.19 7.53
C ARG A 35 5.24 17.49 6.75
N ALA A 36 6.31 17.95 6.12
CA ALA A 36 6.24 19.14 5.26
C ALA A 36 5.30 18.92 4.06
N ALA A 37 5.30 17.72 3.45
CA ALA A 37 4.38 17.38 2.38
C ALA A 37 2.91 17.34 2.85
N VAL A 38 2.65 16.78 4.04
CA VAL A 38 1.32 16.77 4.68
C VAL A 38 0.79 18.18 4.89
N VAL A 39 1.64 19.10 5.38
CA VAL A 39 1.28 20.52 5.54
C VAL A 39 0.96 21.17 4.20
N ARG A 40 1.80 20.98 3.17
CA ARG A 40 1.54 21.52 1.83
C ARG A 40 0.25 20.98 1.20
N ALA A 41 -0.10 19.74 1.49
CA ALA A 41 -1.33 19.11 1.04
C ALA A 41 -2.57 19.51 1.86
N GLY A 42 -2.41 20.30 2.94
CA GLY A 42 -3.52 20.69 3.81
C GLY A 42 -4.12 19.54 4.64
N LEU A 43 -3.37 18.43 4.81
CA LEU A 43 -3.83 17.24 5.52
C LEU A 43 -3.43 17.32 7.00
N LYS A 44 -4.20 16.65 7.87
CA LYS A 44 -3.94 16.54 9.32
C LYS A 44 -3.81 15.08 9.73
N ASN A 45 -2.93 14.80 10.69
CA ASN A 45 -2.72 13.46 11.29
C ASN A 45 -2.39 12.35 10.27
N VAL A 46 -1.78 12.70 9.13
CA VAL A 46 -1.34 11.75 8.12
C VAL A 46 0.12 11.39 8.38
N THR A 47 0.41 10.10 8.41
CA THR A 47 1.77 9.54 8.54
C THR A 47 2.07 8.61 7.35
N PRO A 48 3.32 8.18 7.14
CA PRO A 48 3.61 7.15 6.16
C PRO A 48 2.81 5.85 6.39
N HIS A 49 2.53 5.53 7.66
CA HIS A 49 1.71 4.38 8.01
C HIS A 49 0.26 4.53 7.52
N THR A 50 -0.29 5.75 7.51
CA THR A 50 -1.61 6.05 6.92
C THR A 50 -1.64 5.69 5.44
N LEU A 51 -0.57 5.95 4.69
CA LEU A 51 -0.50 5.57 3.27
C LEU A 51 -0.47 4.05 3.09
N LYS A 52 0.25 3.32 3.96
CA LYS A 52 0.22 1.85 3.97
C LYS A 52 -1.20 1.34 4.23
N HIS A 53 -1.91 1.89 5.22
CA HIS A 53 -3.30 1.54 5.50
C HIS A 53 -4.19 1.72 4.26
N THR A 54 -4.10 2.88 3.61
CA THR A 54 -4.85 3.15 2.39
C THR A 54 -4.54 2.13 1.29
N ALA A 55 -3.26 1.80 1.06
CA ALA A 55 -2.88 0.82 0.04
C ALA A 55 -3.45 -0.57 0.32
N VAL A 56 -3.40 -1.03 1.59
CA VAL A 56 -3.97 -2.32 1.99
C VAL A 56 -5.49 -2.34 1.83
N THR A 57 -6.19 -1.30 2.27
CA THR A 57 -7.65 -1.18 2.08
C THR A 57 -8.03 -1.25 0.60
N TRP A 58 -7.29 -0.56 -0.27
CA TRP A 58 -7.54 -0.59 -1.71
C TRP A 58 -7.26 -1.97 -2.30
N ALA A 59 -6.19 -2.65 -1.88
CA ALA A 59 -5.90 -4.00 -2.34
C ALA A 59 -7.05 -4.96 -2.03
N PHE A 60 -7.59 -4.96 -0.80
CA PHE A 60 -8.74 -5.81 -0.44
C PHE A 60 -10.03 -5.42 -1.16
N LYS A 61 -10.27 -4.11 -1.37
CA LYS A 61 -11.40 -3.62 -2.16
C LYS A 61 -11.35 -4.07 -3.63
N HIS A 62 -10.16 -4.35 -4.16
CA HIS A 62 -9.95 -4.86 -5.52
C HIS A 62 -9.74 -6.38 -5.54
N GLY A 63 -10.09 -7.08 -4.45
CA GLY A 63 -10.11 -8.54 -4.40
C GLY A 63 -8.77 -9.21 -4.15
N MET A 64 -7.73 -8.49 -3.69
CA MET A 64 -6.48 -9.14 -3.27
C MET A 64 -6.77 -10.13 -2.14
N THR A 65 -6.25 -11.36 -2.28
CA THR A 65 -6.39 -12.38 -1.25
C THR A 65 -5.57 -12.04 -0.01
N LEU A 66 -5.94 -12.63 1.11
CA LEU A 66 -5.20 -12.46 2.36
C LEU A 66 -3.76 -13.01 2.26
N GLU A 67 -3.56 -14.07 1.48
CA GLU A 67 -2.24 -14.67 1.22
C GLU A 67 -1.35 -13.72 0.42
N ASP A 68 -1.87 -13.19 -0.68
CA ASP A 68 -1.15 -12.22 -1.51
C ASP A 68 -0.83 -10.96 -0.72
N ALA A 69 -1.79 -10.46 0.07
CA ALA A 69 -1.58 -9.27 0.90
C ALA A 69 -0.52 -9.49 1.98
N THR A 70 -0.48 -10.68 2.60
CA THR A 70 0.54 -11.04 3.60
C THR A 70 1.94 -11.01 2.97
N ALA A 71 2.08 -11.64 1.80
CA ALA A 71 3.34 -11.68 1.06
C ALA A 71 3.77 -10.31 0.54
N TYR A 72 2.82 -9.52 0.00
CA TYR A 72 3.11 -8.25 -0.64
C TYR A 72 3.41 -7.12 0.35
N PHE A 73 2.63 -7.01 1.42
CA PHE A 73 2.77 -5.92 2.40
C PHE A 73 3.69 -6.28 3.58
N ALA A 74 4.26 -7.49 3.60
CA ALA A 74 5.06 -8.02 4.70
C ALA A 74 4.40 -7.76 6.07
N THR A 75 3.10 -8.03 6.14
CA THR A 75 2.26 -7.79 7.33
C THR A 75 1.61 -9.11 7.71
N SER A 76 1.56 -9.42 9.01
CA SER A 76 1.03 -10.72 9.44
C SER A 76 -0.43 -10.90 9.02
N ARG A 77 -0.78 -12.16 8.73
CA ARG A 77 -2.14 -12.56 8.40
C ARG A 77 -3.15 -12.08 9.44
N GLU A 78 -2.83 -12.27 10.73
CA GLU A 78 -3.67 -11.86 11.85
C GLU A 78 -4.00 -10.35 11.83
N ILE A 79 -2.99 -9.49 11.61
CA ILE A 79 -3.23 -8.04 11.51
C ILE A 79 -4.12 -7.74 10.30
N LEU A 80 -3.87 -8.39 9.17
CA LEU A 80 -4.64 -8.14 7.96
C LEU A 80 -6.10 -8.58 8.09
N GLU A 81 -6.36 -9.73 8.72
CA GLU A 81 -7.71 -10.21 9.03
C GLU A 81 -8.44 -9.27 9.99
N ASN A 82 -7.81 -8.94 11.12
CA ASN A 82 -8.42 -8.12 12.16
C ASN A 82 -8.76 -6.71 11.68
N VAL A 83 -7.91 -6.13 10.82
CA VAL A 83 -8.05 -4.73 10.40
C VAL A 83 -8.81 -4.59 9.08
N TYR A 84 -8.69 -5.55 8.14
CA TYR A 84 -9.16 -5.32 6.76
C TYR A 84 -10.12 -6.35 6.18
N ARG A 85 -10.41 -7.46 6.86
CA ARG A 85 -11.29 -8.53 6.34
C ARG A 85 -12.66 -8.00 5.88
N SER A 86 -13.20 -6.98 6.55
CA SER A 86 -14.50 -6.38 6.22
C SER A 86 -14.50 -5.56 4.92
N TYR A 87 -13.34 -5.19 4.37
CA TYR A 87 -13.23 -4.37 3.16
C TYR A 87 -13.13 -5.17 1.85
N SER A 88 -13.43 -6.47 1.87
CA SER A 88 -13.58 -7.28 0.66
C SER A 88 -15.07 -7.62 0.39
N PRO A 89 -15.88 -6.67 -0.10
CA PRO A 89 -17.23 -6.96 -0.58
C PRO A 89 -17.25 -8.05 -1.65
N ASP A 90 -16.24 -8.06 -2.52
CA ASP A 90 -16.16 -8.99 -3.64
C ASP A 90 -15.83 -10.42 -3.19
N ALA A 91 -15.10 -10.61 -2.08
CA ALA A 91 -14.92 -11.96 -1.52
C ALA A 91 -16.25 -12.59 -1.10
N LEU A 92 -17.15 -11.80 -0.49
CA LEU A 92 -18.49 -12.28 -0.12
C LEU A 92 -19.39 -12.45 -1.34
N LYS A 93 -19.25 -11.60 -2.36
CA LYS A 93 -20.02 -11.70 -3.61
C LYS A 93 -19.61 -12.92 -4.44
N ASN A 94 -18.31 -13.21 -4.55
CA ASN A 94 -17.82 -14.43 -5.16
C ASN A 94 -18.21 -15.67 -4.35
N ALA A 95 -18.12 -15.63 -3.03
CA ALA A 95 -18.60 -16.73 -2.18
C ALA A 95 -20.09 -16.97 -2.38
N ALA A 96 -20.92 -15.92 -2.44
CA ALA A 96 -22.34 -16.04 -2.71
C ALA A 96 -22.62 -16.66 -4.08
N ASN A 97 -21.89 -16.26 -5.13
CA ASN A 97 -22.01 -16.85 -6.47
C ASN A 97 -21.59 -18.33 -6.51
N ILE A 98 -20.56 -18.72 -5.76
CA ILE A 98 -20.15 -20.14 -5.63
C ILE A 98 -21.25 -20.95 -4.93
N MET A 99 -21.91 -20.35 -3.93
CA MET A 99 -23.00 -20.99 -3.21
C MET A 99 -24.33 -21.03 -4.00
N ASP A 100 -24.47 -20.23 -5.06
CA ASP A 100 -25.61 -20.24 -5.99
C ASP A 100 -25.51 -21.44 -6.96
N TRP A 101 -25.36 -22.64 -6.41
CA TRP A 101 -25.49 -23.89 -7.14
C TRP A 101 -26.98 -24.16 -7.40
N LYS A 102 -27.37 -24.33 -8.66
CA LYS A 102 -28.70 -24.84 -9.03
C LYS A 102 -28.70 -26.37 -9.05
N ILE A 103 -29.55 -26.97 -8.20
CA ILE A 103 -29.81 -28.42 -8.14
C ILE A 103 -30.45 -28.87 -9.46
#